data_AF-A0A7X5X6Z5-F1
#
_entry.id   AF-A0A7X5X6Z5-F1
#
_cell.length_a   1.000
_cell.length_b   1.000
_cell.length_c   1.000
_cell.angle_alpha   90.00
_cell.angle_beta   90.00
_cell.angle_gamma   90.00
#
_symmetry.space_group_name_H-M   'P 1'
#
loop_
_entity.id
_entity.type
_entity.pdbx_description
1 polymer ?
#
loop_
_entity_poly.entity_id
_entity_poly.type
_entity_poly.pdbx_seq_one_letter_code
_entity_poly.pdbx_strand_id
1 'polypeptide(L)' 'MVAEVERLAGQLVDLAGMGVDIGTVGNGPRPGGLRRMDAAGGWFFFLVTPRDKLIVVVRIMPPFQSV' A
#
# COMPACT_ATOMS: atom_id res chain seq x y z
N MET A 1 -7.77 -11.44 -6.10
CA MET A 1 -8.72 -11.47 -4.96
C MET A 1 -8.56 -10.20 -4.15
N VAL A 2 -9.62 -9.74 -3.48
CA VAL A 2 -9.59 -8.60 -2.55
C VAL A 2 -8.73 -8.91 -1.31
N ALA A 3 -8.76 -10.17 -0.84
CA ALA A 3 -8.04 -10.63 0.36
C ALA A 3 -6.52 -10.39 0.35
N GLU A 4 -5.84 -10.55 -0.78
CA GLU A 4 -4.38 -10.31 -0.85
C GLU A 4 -4.04 -8.82 -0.72
N VAL A 5 -4.89 -7.96 -1.30
CA VAL A 5 -4.72 -6.50 -1.15
C VAL A 5 -5.02 -6.07 0.28
N GLU A 6 -6.06 -6.64 0.91
CA GLU A 6 -6.36 -6.39 2.34
C GLU A 6 -5.22 -6.84 3.23
N ARG A 7 -4.62 -8.01 2.96
CA ARG A 7 -3.45 -8.52 3.70
C ARG A 7 -2.26 -7.57 3.59
N LEU A 8 -1.92 -7.13 2.38
CA LEU A 8 -0.81 -6.19 2.15
C LEU A 8 -1.10 -4.81 2.77
N ALA A 9 -2.34 -4.33 2.69
CA ALA A 9 -2.75 -3.09 3.34
C ALA A 9 -2.65 -3.20 4.88
N GLY A 10 -3.03 -4.34 5.45
CA GLY A 10 -2.83 -4.64 6.87
C GLY A 10 -1.37 -4.55 7.29
N GLN A 11 -0.46 -5.11 6.49
CA GLN A 11 0.98 -5.01 6.74
C GLN A 11 1.49 -3.56 6.73
N LEU A 12 0.95 -2.70 5.86
CA LEU A 12 1.28 -1.26 5.89
C LEU A 12 0.79 -0.59 7.18
N VAL A 13 -0.39 -0.98 7.68
CA VAL A 13 -0.92 -0.48 8.97
C VAL A 13 -0.05 -0.95 10.13
N ASP A 14 0.36 -2.22 10.15
CA ASP A 14 1.24 -2.77 11.19
C ASP A 14 2.58 -2.03 11.24
N LEU A 15 3.20 -1.79 10.08
CA LEU A 15 4.42 -1.00 9.97
C LEU A 15 4.23 0.43 10.48
N ALA A 16 3.09 1.05 10.19
CA ALA A 16 2.77 2.38 10.71
C ALA A 16 2.66 2.36 12.24
N GLY A 17 2.07 1.31 12.81
CA GLY A 17 2.00 1.07 14.25
C GLY A 17 3.39 0.92 14.91
N MET A 18 4.38 0.45 14.15
CA MET A 18 5.79 0.36 14.58
C MET A 18 6.57 1.69 14.41
N GLY A 19 5.92 2.76 13.93
CA GLY A 19 6.53 4.07 13.72
C GLY A 19 7.25 4.22 12.37
N VAL A 20 7.05 3.29 11.43
CA VAL A 20 7.59 3.40 10.08
C VAL A 20 6.81 4.45 9.29
N ASP A 21 7.52 5.38 8.64
CA ASP A 21 6.90 6.31 7.71
C ASP A 21 6.51 5.58 6.41
N ILE A 22 5.22 5.20 6.33
CA ILE A 22 4.63 4.53 5.16
C ILE A 22 4.75 5.37 3.88
N GLY A 23 4.88 6.70 4.01
CA GLY A 23 5.13 7.60 2.89
C GLY A 23 6.47 7.34 2.19
N THR A 24 7.35 6.53 2.78
CA THR A 24 8.64 6.12 2.19
C THR A 24 8.61 4.75 1.53
N VAL A 25 7.57 3.94 1.75
CA VAL A 25 7.46 2.53 1.36
C VAL A 25 6.92 2.35 -0.06
N GLY A 26 7.47 1.44 -0.87
CA GLY A 26 7.03 1.26 -2.27
C GLY A 26 7.55 2.33 -3.22
N ASN A 27 7.13 2.26 -4.48
CA ASN A 27 7.69 3.05 -5.59
C ASN A 27 6.82 4.27 -5.92
N GLY A 28 7.41 5.46 -6.08
CA GLY A 28 6.66 6.65 -6.46
C GLY A 28 7.50 7.93 -6.35
N PRO A 29 7.07 9.02 -7.01
CA PRO A 29 7.77 10.29 -6.99
C PRO A 29 7.89 10.82 -5.56
N ARG A 30 9.07 11.31 -5.20
CA ARG A 30 9.30 12.08 -3.96
C ARG A 30 9.49 13.56 -4.32
N PRO A 31 8.81 14.50 -3.64
CA PRO A 31 7.73 14.33 -2.65
C PRO A 31 6.35 14.18 -3.32
N GLY A 32 5.53 13.22 -2.91
CA GLY A 32 4.19 13.03 -3.49
C GLY A 32 3.51 11.73 -3.07
N GLY A 33 2.26 11.84 -2.62
CA GLY A 33 1.59 10.80 -1.81
C GLY A 33 1.26 9.48 -2.52
N LEU A 34 1.20 9.41 -3.85
CA LEU A 34 0.76 8.18 -4.54
C LEU A 34 1.95 7.22 -4.71
N ARG A 35 1.78 6.00 -4.21
CA ARG A 35 2.84 4.99 -4.14
C ARG A 35 2.33 3.68 -4.73
N ARG A 36 3.16 3.01 -5.51
CA ARG A 36 2.92 1.67 -6.03
C ARG A 36 3.58 0.64 -5.12
N MET A 37 2.82 -0.36 -4.72
CA MET A 37 3.33 -1.58 -4.10
C MET A 37 3.14 -2.74 -5.07
N ASP A 38 4.21 -3.48 -5.32
CA ASP A 38 4.11 -4.74 -6.05
C ASP A 38 3.63 -5.85 -5.10
N ALA A 39 2.80 -6.73 -5.62
CA ALA A 39 2.20 -7.87 -4.91
C ALA A 39 2.41 -9.11 -5.77
N ALA A 40 2.31 -10.32 -5.21
CA ALA A 40 2.58 -11.57 -5.94
C ALA A 40 1.80 -11.67 -7.27
N GLY A 41 2.45 -11.32 -8.39
CA GLY A 41 1.87 -11.26 -9.74
C GLY A 41 1.10 -9.98 -10.13
N GLY A 42 0.85 -9.05 -9.20
CA GLY A 42 0.06 -7.84 -9.42
C GLY A 42 0.67 -6.60 -8.77
N TRP A 43 -0.07 -5.50 -8.73
CA TRP A 43 0.33 -4.30 -7.99
C TRP A 43 -0.87 -3.46 -7.58
N PHE A 44 -0.69 -2.59 -6.59
CA PHE A 44 -1.68 -1.59 -6.23
C PHE A 44 -1.05 -0.23 -5.97
N PHE A 45 -1.85 0.82 -6.14
CA PHE A 45 -1.50 2.17 -5.76
C PHE A 45 -2.14 2.53 -4.42
N PHE A 46 -1.39 3.19 -3.56
CA PHE A 46 -1.89 3.72 -2.29
C PHE A 46 -1.42 5.16 -2.03
N LEU A 47 -2.18 5.89 -1.24
CA LEU A 47 -1.88 7.24 -0.74
C LEU A 47 -1.80 7.19 0.78
N VAL A 48 -0.81 7.87 1.35
CA VAL A 48 -0.76 8.10 2.79
C VAL A 48 -1.32 9.49 3.08
N THR A 49 -2.29 9.54 4.00
CA THR A 49 -2.87 10.79 4.50
C THR A 49 -2.54 10.90 6.00
N PRO A 50 -1.37 11.45 6.36
CA PRO A 50 -0.86 11.41 7.74
C PRO A 50 -1.77 12.13 8.74
N ARG A 51 -2.43 13.21 8.30
CA ARG A 51 -3.33 14.02 9.14
C ARG A 51 -4.52 13.23 9.67
N ASP A 52 -5.01 12.29 8.86
CA ASP A 52 -6.20 11.49 9.18
C ASP A 52 -5.84 10.07 9.64
N LYS A 53 -4.53 9.76 9.76
CA LYS A 53 -4.01 8.40 10.02
C LYS A 53 -4.60 7.36 9.04
N LEU A 54 -4.70 7.74 7.77
CA LEU A 54 -5.39 6.97 6.74
C LEU A 54 -4.44 6.54 5.62
N ILE A 55 -4.59 5.30 5.17
CA ILE A 55 -3.97 4.77 3.95
C ILE A 55 -5.11 4.50 2.95
N VAL A 56 -5.06 5.13 1.78
CA VAL A 56 -6.09 5.00 0.74
C VAL A 56 -5.56 4.14 -0.40
N VAL A 57 -6.16 2.99 -0.67
CA VAL A 57 -5.85 2.18 -1.85
C VAL A 57 -6.66 2.71 -3.03
N VAL A 58 -5.98 3.22 -4.06
CA VAL A 58 -6.60 3.94 -5.18
C VAL A 58 -6.93 3.02 -6.35
N ARG A 59 -6.05 2.05 -6.63
CA ARG A 59 -6.21 1.16 -7.79
C ARG A 59 -5.49 -0.15 -7.55
N ILE A 60 -6.12 -1.23 -7.98
CA ILE A 60 -5.66 -2.61 -7.86
C ILE A 60 -5.51 -3.18 -9.28
N MET A 61 -4.33 -3.70 -9.62
CA MET A 61 -4.01 -4.29 -10.92
C MET A 61 -3.66 -5.78 -10.79
N PRO A 62 -4.56 -6.71 -11.17
CA PRO A 62 -4.31 -8.15 -11.17
C PRO A 62 -3.30 -8.58 -12.27
N PRO A 63 -2.75 -9.81 -12.23
CA PRO A 63 -3.18 -10.98 -11.44
C PRO A 63 -2.44 -11.17 -10.10
N PHE A 64 -3.17 -11.09 -8.98
CA PHE A 64 -2.63 -11.54 -7.70
C PHE A 64 -2.71 -13.06 -7.61
N GLN A 65 -1.59 -13.73 -7.39
CA GLN A 65 -1.57 -15.17 -7.16
C GLN A 65 -2.34 -15.49 -5.88
N SER A 66 -3.33 -16.38 -5.98
CA SER A 66 -3.92 -17.02 -4.82
C SER A 66 -2.92 -18.06 -4.32
N VAL A 67 -2.15 -17.71 -3.30
CA VAL A 67 -1.43 -18.69 -2.47
C VAL A 67 -2.41 -19.57 -1.72
#